data_AF-A0A4S5JJN1-F1
#
_entry.id   AF-A0A4S5JJN1-F1
#
_cell.length_a   1.000
_cell.length_b   1.000
_cell.length_c   1.000
_cell.angle_alpha   90.00
_cell.angle_beta   90.00
_cell.angle_gamma   90.00
#
_symmetry.space_group_name_H-M   'P 1'
#
loop_
_entity.id
_entity.type
_entity.pdbx_description
1 polymer ?
#
loop_
_entity_poly.entity_id
_entity_poly.type
_entity_poly.pdbx_seq_one_letter_code
_entity_poly.pdbx_strand_id
1 'polypeptide(L)'
;MAANAKFIDIKDAELFKLQLSDMLALERKNGWIDTVEFCYQNIPFLGKHGTPSNQEIQGSLVGQQGFKSWKAFVEHLGWSYDRWKNWRNAYSIVIKYPYLRELQVSKSAITNTHRTLKNDFPCNAIEWHEMIKNNHKHKVSSKQRKEAAKSPSVNKTFIPQYLNFNSFKESLVRQASALDALEQRKVDEVEKINEISDIKAINNSLLKQLKEQKIQTENHKVSSNQIMTEKIEISLKCKSLKQQLKVNHKKNCHYKAYSILITLMFLLSTIFNEPVSLPSNLSSSMTYIFQE
;
A
#
# COMPACT_ATOMS: atom_id res chain seq x y z
N MET A 1 13.04 8.54 -46.54
CA MET A 1 12.99 8.05 -45.15
C MET A 1 11.61 8.38 -44.59
N ALA A 2 10.68 7.43 -44.66
CA ALA A 2 9.33 7.61 -44.13
C ALA A 2 9.39 7.46 -42.61
N ALA A 3 9.14 8.55 -41.88
CA ALA A 3 9.03 8.51 -40.43
C ALA A 3 7.82 7.67 -40.04
N ASN A 4 8.04 6.66 -39.19
CA ASN A 4 6.99 5.93 -38.49
C ASN A 4 6.09 6.94 -37.77
N ALA A 5 4.95 7.27 -38.38
CA ALA A 5 3.88 7.99 -37.71
C ALA A 5 3.30 7.01 -36.68
N LYS A 6 3.84 7.05 -35.47
CA LYS A 6 3.27 6.39 -34.30
C LYS A 6 1.81 6.85 -34.25
N PHE A 7 0.86 5.94 -34.45
CA PHE A 7 -0.55 6.24 -34.23
C PHE A 7 -0.70 6.61 -32.77
N ILE A 8 -0.84 7.90 -32.49
CA ILE A 8 -1.10 8.42 -31.15
C ILE A 8 -2.59 8.17 -30.89
N ASP A 9 -2.92 7.44 -29.83
CA ASP A 9 -4.30 7.08 -29.46
C ASP A 9 -5.05 8.35 -29.03
N ILE A 10 -6.33 8.47 -29.37
CA ILE A 10 -7.22 9.55 -28.90
C ILE A 10 -7.20 9.62 -27.37
N LYS A 11 -7.03 8.47 -26.70
CA LYS A 11 -6.86 8.38 -25.25
C LYS A 11 -5.63 9.13 -24.74
N ASP A 12 -4.54 9.12 -25.49
CA ASP A 12 -3.29 9.82 -25.12
C ASP A 12 -3.50 11.34 -25.16
N ALA A 13 -4.29 11.84 -26.12
CA ALA A 13 -4.60 13.26 -26.23
C ALA A 13 -5.45 13.77 -25.07
N GLU A 14 -6.52 13.04 -24.69
CA GLU A 14 -7.34 13.39 -23.53
C GLU A 14 -6.55 13.27 -22.22
N LEU A 15 -5.71 12.24 -22.08
CA LEU A 15 -4.84 12.09 -20.91
C LEU A 15 -3.86 13.25 -20.78
N PHE A 16 -3.23 13.66 -21.88
CA PHE A 16 -2.33 14.82 -21.91
C PHE A 16 -3.02 16.10 -21.46
N LYS A 17 -4.25 16.34 -21.95
CA LYS A 17 -5.06 17.51 -21.56
C LYS A 17 -5.38 17.50 -20.07
N LEU A 18 -5.79 16.36 -19.53
CA LEU A 18 -6.12 16.21 -18.11
C LEU A 18 -4.89 16.45 -17.23
N GLN A 19 -3.76 15.81 -17.55
CA GLN A 19 -2.51 15.98 -16.81
C GLN A 19 -2.02 17.44 -16.84
N LEU A 20 -2.10 18.09 -18.00
CA LEU A 20 -1.71 19.48 -18.13
C LEU A 20 -2.64 20.40 -17.31
N SER A 21 -3.95 20.13 -17.31
CA SER A 21 -4.92 20.86 -16.49
C SER A 21 -4.63 20.69 -14.99
N ASP A 22 -4.31 19.48 -14.54
CA ASP A 22 -3.98 19.19 -13.13
C ASP A 22 -2.70 19.90 -12.70
N MET A 23 -1.65 19.88 -13.53
CA MET A 23 -0.40 20.61 -13.27
C MET A 23 -0.63 22.12 -13.13
N LEU A 24 -1.62 22.67 -13.83
CA LEU A 24 -1.99 24.08 -13.74
C LEU A 24 -2.82 24.40 -12.49
N ALA A 25 -3.70 23.49 -12.07
CA ALA A 25 -4.52 23.66 -10.86
C ALA A 25 -3.70 23.54 -9.58
N LEU A 26 -2.62 22.76 -9.61
CA LEU A 26 -1.69 22.62 -8.50
C LEU A 26 -0.82 23.88 -8.40
N GLU A 27 -1.17 24.80 -7.48
CA GLU A 27 -0.35 25.98 -7.13
C GLU A 27 0.95 25.62 -6.40
N ARG A 28 1.75 24.72 -6.98
CA ARG A 28 3.03 24.30 -6.42
C ARG A 28 4.09 25.36 -6.70
N LYS A 29 4.94 25.58 -5.70
CA LYS A 29 6.15 26.38 -5.85
C LYS A 29 7.03 25.74 -6.94
N ASN A 30 7.21 26.44 -8.06
CA ASN A 30 7.90 26.00 -9.29
C ASN A 30 7.18 24.99 -10.20
N GLY A 31 5.86 24.79 -10.02
CA GLY A 31 5.09 23.95 -10.96
C GLY A 31 5.19 24.40 -12.42
N TRP A 32 5.58 25.67 -12.66
CA TRP A 32 5.85 26.19 -14.00
C TRP A 32 7.01 25.51 -14.73
N ILE A 33 8.05 25.03 -14.02
CA ILE A 33 9.20 24.32 -14.63
C ILE A 33 8.70 22.96 -15.14
N ASP A 34 8.07 22.20 -14.25
CA ASP A 34 7.54 20.86 -14.54
C ASP A 34 6.50 20.92 -15.67
N THR A 35 5.64 21.95 -15.67
CA THR A 35 4.64 22.15 -16.73
C THR A 35 5.29 22.37 -18.09
N VAL A 36 6.31 23.23 -18.19
CA VAL A 36 6.98 23.49 -19.47
C VAL A 36 7.76 22.26 -19.94
N GLU A 37 8.40 21.55 -19.02
CA GLU A 37 9.13 20.31 -19.32
C GLU A 37 8.19 19.22 -19.83
N PHE A 38 7.06 19.01 -19.16
CA PHE A 38 6.02 18.09 -19.59
C PHE A 38 5.52 18.42 -21.01
N CYS A 39 5.27 19.70 -21.30
CA CYS A 39 4.92 20.15 -22.65
C CYS A 39 6.02 19.86 -23.68
N TYR A 40 7.30 20.04 -23.33
CA TYR A 40 8.42 19.77 -24.24
C TYR A 40 8.64 18.27 -24.48
N GLN A 41 8.39 17.42 -23.48
CA GLN A 41 8.48 15.97 -23.63
C GLN A 41 7.39 15.42 -24.54
N ASN A 42 6.16 15.91 -24.40
CA ASN A 42 5.01 15.42 -25.16
C ASN A 42 4.84 16.12 -26.53
N ILE A 43 5.31 17.37 -26.64
CA ILE A 43 5.21 18.19 -27.85
C ILE A 43 6.56 18.86 -28.12
N PRO A 44 7.57 18.11 -28.64
CA PRO A 44 8.96 18.57 -28.73
C PRO A 44 9.17 19.84 -29.54
N PHE A 45 8.34 20.09 -30.56
CA PHE A 45 8.46 21.31 -31.36
C PHE A 45 8.16 22.59 -30.57
N LEU A 46 7.48 22.52 -29.42
CA LEU A 46 7.32 23.67 -28.52
C LEU A 46 8.65 24.14 -27.93
N GLY A 47 9.66 23.26 -27.89
CA GLY A 47 11.02 23.60 -27.48
C GLY A 47 11.81 24.39 -28.51
N LYS A 48 11.44 24.31 -29.79
CA LYS A 48 12.16 24.97 -30.90
C LYS A 48 11.78 26.44 -31.01
N HIS A 49 12.75 27.32 -31.28
CA HIS A 49 12.47 28.73 -31.47
C HIS A 49 11.43 28.97 -32.59
N GLY A 50 10.50 29.91 -32.36
CA GLY A 50 9.46 30.27 -33.33
C GLY A 50 8.05 29.80 -32.96
N THR A 51 7.15 29.98 -33.93
CA THR A 51 5.75 29.55 -33.88
C THR A 51 5.64 28.16 -34.51
N PRO A 52 4.95 27.20 -33.86
CA PRO A 52 4.70 25.89 -34.45
C PRO A 52 4.01 25.99 -35.81
N SER A 53 4.44 25.16 -36.77
CA SER A 53 3.77 25.07 -38.06
C SER A 53 2.41 24.38 -37.96
N ASN A 54 1.51 24.64 -38.91
CA ASN A 54 0.20 23.98 -38.95
C ASN A 54 0.33 22.44 -39.03
N GLN A 55 1.34 21.94 -39.74
CA GLN A 55 1.62 20.49 -39.85
C GLN A 55 2.06 19.91 -38.51
N GLU A 56 2.94 20.60 -37.77
CA GLU A 56 3.37 20.19 -36.43
C GLU A 56 2.18 20.15 -35.45
N ILE A 57 1.29 21.15 -35.49
CA ILE A 57 0.09 21.16 -34.63
C ILE A 57 -0.85 20.02 -35.00
N GLN A 58 -1.16 19.82 -36.29
CA GLN A 58 -2.06 18.75 -36.74
C GLN A 58 -1.56 17.36 -36.37
N GLY A 59 -0.24 17.13 -36.44
CA GLY A 59 0.39 15.86 -36.04
C GLY A 59 0.61 15.69 -34.53
N SER A 60 0.16 16.63 -33.69
CA SER A 60 0.36 16.60 -32.24
C SER A 60 -0.90 16.21 -31.46
N LEU A 61 -0.73 15.92 -30.18
CA LEU A 61 -1.81 15.71 -29.20
C LEU A 61 -2.83 16.86 -29.19
N VAL A 62 -2.41 18.07 -29.54
CA VAL A 62 -3.24 19.27 -29.59
C VAL A 62 -4.12 19.28 -30.85
N GLY A 63 -3.56 18.90 -32.00
CA GLY A 63 -4.30 18.81 -33.26
C GLY A 63 -5.37 17.73 -33.23
N GLN A 64 -5.10 16.61 -32.56
CA GLN A 64 -6.05 15.51 -32.37
C GLN A 64 -7.30 15.92 -31.59
N GLN A 65 -7.19 16.93 -30.72
CA GLN A 65 -8.32 17.50 -30.00
C GLN A 65 -9.06 18.59 -30.79
N GLY A 66 -8.71 18.80 -32.06
CA GLY A 66 -9.37 19.76 -32.95
C GLY A 66 -8.82 21.19 -32.88
N PHE A 67 -7.74 21.44 -32.14
CA PHE A 67 -7.15 22.79 -32.04
C PHE A 67 -6.22 23.09 -33.21
N LYS A 68 -6.38 24.27 -33.80
CA LYS A 68 -5.58 24.74 -34.94
C LYS A 68 -4.27 25.42 -34.54
N SER A 69 -4.08 25.73 -33.26
CA SER A 69 -2.85 26.35 -32.74
C SER A 69 -2.63 26.04 -31.27
N TRP A 70 -1.36 26.08 -30.85
CA TRP A 70 -0.99 25.98 -29.44
C TRP A 70 -1.65 27.07 -28.58
N LYS A 71 -1.75 28.30 -29.12
CA LYS A 71 -2.41 29.41 -28.44
C LYS A 71 -3.87 29.08 -28.12
N ALA A 72 -4.63 28.59 -29.11
CA ALA A 72 -6.03 28.24 -28.92
C ALA A 72 -6.22 27.13 -27.87
N PHE A 73 -5.33 26.15 -27.85
CA PHE A 73 -5.35 25.08 -26.85
C PHE A 73 -5.06 25.58 -25.44
N VAL A 74 -4.01 26.39 -25.26
CA VAL A 74 -3.64 26.99 -23.97
C VAL A 74 -4.78 27.86 -23.43
N GLU A 75 -5.42 28.65 -24.29
CA GLU A 75 -6.55 29.51 -23.90
C GLU A 75 -7.79 28.68 -23.54
N HIS A 76 -8.02 27.55 -24.22
CA HIS A 76 -9.09 26.60 -23.88
C HIS A 76 -8.90 25.97 -22.50
N LEU A 77 -7.66 25.80 -22.04
CA LEU A 77 -7.35 25.36 -20.67
C LEU A 77 -7.52 26.47 -19.62
N GLY A 78 -8.08 27.63 -19.99
CA GLY A 78 -8.25 28.78 -19.10
C GLY A 78 -6.96 29.53 -18.82
N TRP A 79 -5.94 29.34 -19.66
CA TRP A 79 -4.59 29.82 -19.39
C TRP A 79 -4.21 30.99 -20.30
N SER A 80 -3.54 32.00 -19.73
CA SER A 80 -3.09 33.14 -20.53
C SER A 80 -1.91 32.72 -21.41
N TYR A 81 -2.02 32.94 -22.72
CA TYR A 81 -0.91 32.69 -23.64
C TYR A 81 0.34 33.52 -23.31
N ASP A 82 0.17 34.71 -22.72
CA ASP A 82 1.28 35.51 -22.23
C ASP A 82 2.00 34.86 -21.05
N ARG A 83 1.26 34.17 -20.18
CA ARG A 83 1.84 33.38 -19.08
C ARG A 83 2.67 32.23 -19.63
N TRP A 84 2.18 31.51 -20.65
CA TRP A 84 2.96 30.47 -21.34
C TRP A 84 4.25 31.02 -21.93
N LYS A 85 4.19 32.10 -22.73
CA LYS A 85 5.40 32.72 -23.33
C LYS A 85 6.43 33.09 -22.27
N ASN A 86 5.95 33.64 -21.16
CA ASN A 86 6.75 34.02 -20.01
C ASN A 86 7.44 32.82 -19.34
N TRP A 87 6.75 31.69 -19.19
CA TRP A 87 7.32 30.47 -18.63
C TRP A 87 8.34 29.86 -19.59
N ARG A 88 8.01 29.79 -20.88
CA ARG A 88 8.90 29.33 -21.95
C ARG A 88 10.22 30.10 -21.98
N ASN A 89 10.16 31.43 -21.88
CA ASN A 89 11.34 32.30 -21.87
C ASN A 89 12.20 32.15 -20.62
N ALA A 90 11.59 31.90 -19.46
CA ALA A 90 12.35 31.63 -18.25
C ALA A 90 12.96 30.22 -18.29
N TYR A 91 12.23 29.25 -18.84
CA TYR A 91 12.68 27.88 -18.95
C TYR A 91 13.87 27.71 -19.90
N SER A 92 13.95 28.51 -20.98
CA SER A 92 15.15 28.50 -21.84
C SER A 92 16.43 28.89 -21.09
N ILE A 93 16.32 29.74 -20.06
CA ILE A 93 17.42 30.09 -19.17
C ILE A 93 17.74 28.90 -18.24
N VAL A 94 16.71 28.21 -17.73
CA VAL A 94 16.89 27.00 -16.90
C VAL A 94 17.57 25.88 -17.67
N ILE A 95 17.28 25.71 -18.97
CA ILE A 95 17.99 24.74 -19.83
C ILE A 95 19.48 25.09 -19.90
N LYS A 96 19.82 26.38 -20.03
CA LYS A 96 21.21 26.86 -20.08
C LYS A 96 21.93 26.76 -18.73
N TYR A 97 21.19 26.90 -17.63
CA TYR A 97 21.71 26.92 -16.26
C TYR A 97 20.93 25.93 -15.36
N PRO A 98 21.25 24.62 -15.44
CA PRO A 98 20.45 23.56 -14.80
C PRO A 98 20.31 23.68 -13.28
N TYR A 99 21.29 24.27 -12.60
CA TYR A 99 21.27 24.49 -11.15
C TYR A 99 20.03 25.30 -10.67
N LEU A 100 19.40 26.06 -11.56
CA LEU A 100 18.18 26.83 -11.25
C LEU A 100 16.96 25.94 -10.96
N ARG A 101 16.97 24.67 -11.39
CA ARG A 101 15.90 23.70 -11.13
C ARG A 101 15.78 23.41 -9.63
N GLU A 102 16.92 23.24 -8.97
CA GLU A 102 17.00 22.87 -7.55
C GLU A 102 16.74 24.07 -6.63
N LEU A 103 17.14 25.27 -7.07
CA LEU A 103 17.05 26.51 -6.27
C LEU A 103 15.64 27.05 -6.07
N GLN A 104 14.62 26.41 -6.66
CA GLN A 104 13.21 26.79 -6.50
C GLN A 104 12.93 28.28 -6.76
N VAL A 105 13.61 28.86 -7.74
CA VAL A 105 13.57 30.31 -8.03
C VAL A 105 12.32 30.65 -8.84
N SER A 106 11.68 31.76 -8.50
CA SER A 106 10.54 32.26 -9.28
C SER A 106 10.95 32.65 -10.70
N LYS A 107 10.07 32.38 -11.67
CA LYS A 107 10.23 32.79 -13.08
C LYS A 107 10.61 34.28 -13.23
N SER A 108 9.99 35.16 -12.44
CA SER A 108 10.28 36.60 -12.47
C SER A 108 11.70 36.92 -11.99
N ALA A 109 12.20 36.26 -10.96
CA ALA A 109 13.57 36.45 -10.50
C ALA A 109 14.57 36.01 -11.56
N ILE A 110 14.40 34.83 -12.17
CA ILE A 110 15.28 34.34 -13.26
C ILE A 110 15.30 35.35 -14.42
N THR A 111 14.12 35.73 -14.91
CA THR A 111 14.00 36.62 -16.09
C THR A 111 14.60 37.99 -15.81
N ASN A 112 14.33 38.56 -14.63
CA ASN A 112 14.84 39.88 -14.25
C ASN A 112 16.37 39.88 -14.10
N THR A 113 16.92 38.85 -13.46
CA THR A 113 18.37 38.68 -13.32
C THR A 113 19.02 38.55 -14.69
N HIS A 114 18.49 37.69 -15.57
CA HIS A 114 19.03 37.46 -16.90
C HIS A 114 18.99 38.72 -17.77
N ARG A 115 17.90 39.50 -17.70
CA ARG A 115 17.81 40.78 -18.39
C ARG A 115 18.85 41.80 -17.90
N THR A 116 19.11 41.81 -16.59
CA THR A 116 20.04 42.77 -15.97
C THR A 116 21.49 42.43 -16.27
N LEU A 117 21.85 41.15 -16.19
CA LEU A 117 23.26 40.72 -16.27
C LEU A 117 23.69 40.23 -17.64
N LYS A 118 22.75 39.78 -18.49
CA LYS A 118 23.00 39.24 -19.84
C LYS A 118 24.16 38.23 -19.86
N ASN A 119 25.39 38.71 -20.08
CA ASN A 119 26.61 37.91 -20.19
C ASN A 119 27.17 37.48 -18.83
N ASP A 120 26.94 38.24 -17.76
CA ASP A 120 27.46 37.97 -16.41
C ASP A 120 26.46 37.17 -15.56
N PHE A 121 25.71 36.27 -16.20
CA PHE A 121 24.73 35.46 -15.49
C PHE A 121 25.45 34.40 -14.64
N PRO A 122 25.06 34.21 -13.36
CA PRO A 122 25.73 33.27 -12.46
C PRO A 122 25.80 31.86 -13.04
N CYS A 123 26.96 31.23 -12.91
CA CYS A 123 27.24 29.91 -13.46
C CYS A 123 26.85 28.77 -12.52
N ASN A 124 26.68 29.06 -11.23
CA ASN A 124 26.34 28.08 -10.20
C ASN A 124 25.45 28.68 -9.10
N ALA A 125 24.97 27.80 -8.22
CA ALA A 125 24.07 28.18 -7.13
C ALA A 125 24.70 29.12 -6.10
N ILE A 126 26.01 29.00 -5.86
CA ILE A 126 26.73 29.83 -4.88
C ILE A 126 26.76 31.28 -5.37
N GLU A 127 27.21 31.49 -6.62
CA GLU A 127 27.22 32.81 -7.27
C GLU A 127 25.82 33.44 -7.33
N TRP A 128 24.79 32.63 -7.60
CA TRP A 128 23.41 33.09 -7.58
C TRP A 128 23.03 33.67 -6.20
N HIS A 129 23.33 32.94 -5.11
CA HIS A 129 23.01 33.39 -3.76
C HIS A 129 23.79 34.64 -3.35
N GLU A 130 25.08 34.71 -3.66
CA GLU A 130 25.92 35.88 -3.37
C GLU A 130 25.40 37.13 -4.08
N MET A 131 25.02 36.99 -5.35
CA MET A 131 24.43 38.07 -6.13
C MET A 131 23.10 38.57 -5.55
N ILE A 132 22.19 37.66 -5.16
CA ILE A 132 20.93 38.07 -4.53
C ILE A 132 21.19 38.81 -3.20
N LYS A 133 22.15 38.34 -2.39
CA LYS A 133 22.55 38.98 -1.14
C LYS A 133 23.11 40.40 -1.36
N ASN A 134 23.93 40.59 -2.38
CA ASN A 134 24.51 41.89 -2.73
C ASN A 134 23.44 42.86 -3.28
N ASN A 135 22.52 42.37 -4.11
CA ASN A 135 21.40 43.16 -4.62
C ASN A 135 20.43 43.60 -3.51
N HIS A 136 20.22 42.79 -2.47
CA HIS A 136 19.47 43.18 -1.29
C HIS A 136 20.16 44.32 -0.51
N LYS A 137 21.48 44.22 -0.29
CA LYS A 137 22.26 45.26 0.41
C LYS A 137 22.22 46.61 -0.33
N HIS A 138 22.34 46.61 -1.66
CA HIS A 138 22.27 47.84 -2.46
C HIS A 138 20.86 48.47 -2.52
N LYS A 139 19.79 47.67 -2.48
CA LYS A 139 18.41 48.20 -2.40
C LYS A 139 18.10 48.84 -1.05
N VAL A 140 18.62 48.28 0.05
CA VAL A 140 18.43 48.84 1.40
C VAL A 140 19.18 50.17 1.55
N SER A 141 20.42 50.25 1.07
CA SER A 141 21.23 51.48 1.16
C SER A 141 20.73 52.60 0.24
N SER A 142 20.21 52.28 -0.95
CA SER A 142 19.65 53.28 -1.87
C SER A 142 18.27 53.81 -1.43
N LYS A 143 17.48 53.01 -0.71
CA LYS A 143 16.22 53.46 -0.10
C LYS A 143 16.48 54.45 1.05
N GLN A 144 17.47 54.16 1.90
CA GLN A 144 17.92 55.09 2.95
C GLN A 144 18.48 56.42 2.39
N ARG A 145 19.23 56.38 1.27
CA ARG A 145 19.71 57.62 0.63
C ARG A 145 18.61 58.46 -0.02
N LYS A 146 17.55 57.84 -0.55
CA LYS A 146 16.40 58.57 -1.12
C LYS A 146 15.47 59.17 -0.05
N GLU A 147 15.42 58.58 1.13
CA GLU A 147 14.73 59.13 2.31
C GLU A 147 15.50 60.31 2.92
N ALA A 148 16.84 60.27 2.89
CA ALA A 148 17.69 61.38 3.36
C ALA A 148 17.70 62.61 2.42
N ALA A 149 17.47 62.43 1.11
CA ALA A 149 17.48 63.51 0.12
C ALA A 149 16.10 64.21 -0.06
N LYS A 150 15.06 63.78 0.68
CA LYS A 150 13.74 64.40 0.70
C LYS A 150 13.41 64.94 2.10
N SER A 151 14.11 65.99 2.53
CA SER A 151 13.62 66.91 3.55
C SER A 151 14.29 68.27 3.34
N PRO A 152 13.50 69.34 3.15
CA PRO A 152 13.25 70.15 4.33
C PRO A 152 11.77 70.47 4.54
N SER A 153 11.43 70.62 5.83
CA SER A 153 10.17 71.08 6.38
C SER A 153 8.99 70.11 6.25
N VAL A 154 8.56 69.55 7.38
CA VAL A 154 7.20 69.62 7.93
C VAL A 154 7.02 68.53 9.01
N ASN A 155 6.62 69.02 10.18
CA ASN A 155 5.86 68.36 11.25
C ASN A 155 6.46 67.28 12.17
N LYS A 156 6.54 67.72 13.43
CA LYS A 156 6.38 66.99 14.68
C LYS A 156 5.20 65.98 14.62
N THR A 157 5.41 64.78 14.11
CA THR A 157 4.51 63.62 14.37
C THR A 157 5.19 62.26 14.19
N PHE A 158 6.53 62.20 14.25
CA PHE A 158 7.30 60.99 13.87
C PHE A 158 7.91 60.23 15.06
N ILE A 159 7.26 60.26 16.23
CA ILE A 159 7.63 59.44 17.40
C ILE A 159 6.70 58.21 17.62
N PRO A 160 5.47 58.08 17.08
CA PRO A 160 4.66 56.87 17.30
C PRO A 160 5.09 55.61 16.53
N GLN A 161 5.87 55.73 15.44
CA GLN A 161 6.11 54.59 14.53
C GLN A 161 7.19 53.60 15.02
N TYR A 162 8.18 54.03 15.80
CA TYR A 162 9.21 53.13 16.32
C TYR A 162 8.70 52.23 17.45
N LEU A 163 7.74 52.70 18.26
CA LEU A 163 7.05 51.88 19.25
C LEU A 163 6.18 50.80 18.60
N ASN A 164 5.58 51.09 17.44
CA ASN A 164 4.82 50.12 16.64
C ASN A 164 5.70 49.05 15.96
N PHE A 165 6.97 49.34 15.68
CA PHE A 165 7.86 48.34 15.08
C PHE A 165 8.34 47.30 16.10
N ASN A 166 8.59 47.72 17.34
CA ASN A 166 8.99 46.79 18.40
C ASN A 166 7.83 45.87 18.80
N SER A 167 6.61 46.41 18.94
CA SER A 167 5.43 45.58 19.21
C SER A 167 5.12 44.61 18.05
N PHE A 168 5.36 45.03 16.80
CA PHE A 168 5.24 44.14 15.64
C PHE A 168 6.31 43.04 15.62
N LYS A 169 7.56 43.36 15.98
CA LYS A 169 8.64 42.38 16.09
C LYS A 169 8.34 41.35 17.18
N GLU A 170 7.84 41.79 18.33
CA GLU A 170 7.39 40.89 19.40
C GLU A 170 6.21 40.01 18.95
N SER A 171 5.27 40.56 18.19
CA SER A 171 4.16 39.80 17.60
C SER A 171 4.66 38.72 16.63
N LEU A 172 5.62 39.03 15.77
CA LEU A 172 6.26 38.08 14.87
C LEU A 172 6.99 36.96 15.61
N VAL A 173 7.73 37.29 16.68
CA VAL A 173 8.41 36.29 17.51
C VAL A 173 7.39 35.38 18.19
N ARG A 174 6.29 35.92 18.71
CA ARG A 174 5.19 35.11 19.28
C ARG A 174 4.53 34.21 18.25
N GLN A 175 4.32 34.69 17.03
CA GLN A 175 3.77 33.88 15.94
C GLN A 175 4.73 32.76 15.53
N ALA A 176 6.03 33.03 15.45
CA ALA A 176 7.03 32.01 15.16
C ALA A 176 7.06 30.92 16.25
N SER A 177 7.10 31.31 17.53
CA SER A 177 7.05 30.35 18.64
C SER A 177 5.73 29.56 18.69
N ALA A 178 4.60 30.16 18.32
CA ALA A 178 3.33 29.46 18.21
C ALA A 178 3.31 28.45 17.06
N LEU A 179 4.00 28.77 15.94
CA LEU A 179 4.13 27.88 14.80
C LEU A 179 5.04 26.69 15.14
N ASP A 180 6.17 26.92 15.82
CA ASP A 180 7.05 25.86 16.32
C ASP A 180 6.32 24.92 17.29
N ALA A 181 5.52 25.49 18.21
CA ALA A 181 4.71 24.69 19.13
C ALA A 181 3.63 23.86 18.42
N LEU A 182 3.07 24.38 17.31
CA LEU A 182 2.09 23.66 16.49
C LEU A 182 2.76 22.54 15.69
N GLU A 183 3.97 22.78 15.17
CA GLU A 183 4.77 21.76 14.49
C GLU A 183 5.14 20.62 15.44
N GLN A 184 5.56 20.93 16.67
CA GLN A 184 5.82 19.91 17.69
C GLN A 184 4.57 19.09 18.00
N ARG A 185 3.40 19.73 18.16
CA ARG A 185 2.13 19.00 18.36
C ARG A 185 1.80 18.04 17.21
N LYS A 186 2.10 18.43 15.97
CA LYS A 186 1.90 17.55 14.80
C LYS A 186 2.84 16.35 14.83
N VAL A 187 4.09 16.54 15.24
CA VAL A 187 5.04 15.43 15.42
C VAL A 187 4.51 14.45 16.46
N ASP A 188 4.08 14.95 17.63
CA ASP A 188 3.52 14.12 18.69
C ASP A 188 2.23 13.39 18.25
N GLU A 189 1.41 14.02 17.40
CA GLU A 189 0.19 13.40 16.85
C GLU A 189 0.52 12.30 15.83
N VAL A 190 1.53 12.49 14.98
CA VAL A 190 2.01 11.45 14.06
C VAL A 190 2.56 10.25 14.82
N GLU A 191 3.29 10.48 15.92
CA GLU A 191 3.79 9.40 16.79
C GLU A 191 2.63 8.57 17.36
N LYS A 192 1.58 9.21 17.88
CA LYS A 192 0.36 8.52 18.34
C LYS A 192 -0.34 7.74 17.25
N ILE A 193 -0.38 8.25 16.01
CA ILE A 193 -0.97 7.54 14.87
C ILE A 193 -0.19 6.27 14.56
N ASN A 194 1.15 6.32 14.64
CA ASN A 194 1.98 5.13 14.46
C ASN A 194 1.75 4.09 15.55
N GLU A 195 1.64 4.50 16.82
CA GLU A 195 1.28 3.60 17.92
C GLU A 195 -0.08 2.90 17.70
N ILE A 196 -1.08 3.64 17.21
CA ILE A 196 -2.40 3.08 16.88
C ILE A 196 -2.29 2.04 15.75
N SER A 197 -1.43 2.30 14.75
CA SER A 197 -1.16 1.35 13.66
C SER A 197 -0.55 0.05 14.18
N ASP A 198 0.42 0.14 15.09
CA ASP A 198 1.07 -1.03 15.71
C ASP A 198 0.09 -1.84 16.56
N ILE A 199 -0.73 -1.16 17.38
CA ILE A 199 -1.80 -1.80 18.15
C ILE A 199 -2.78 -2.54 17.23
N LYS A 200 -3.11 -1.96 16.07
CA LYS A 200 -3.99 -2.61 15.08
C LYS A 200 -3.36 -3.86 14.47
N ALA A 201 -2.05 -3.84 14.20
CA ALA A 201 -1.32 -5.01 13.72
C ALA A 201 -1.29 -6.13 14.77
N ILE A 202 -1.05 -5.79 16.04
CA ILE A 202 -1.07 -6.75 17.17
C ILE A 202 -2.47 -7.38 17.30
N ASN A 203 -3.53 -6.57 17.28
CA ASN A 203 -4.91 -7.07 17.38
C ASN A 203 -5.28 -8.03 16.24
N ASN A 204 -4.84 -7.75 15.01
CA ASN A 204 -5.07 -8.65 13.88
C ASN A 204 -4.33 -9.99 14.05
N SER A 205 -3.10 -9.96 14.59
CA SER A 205 -2.32 -11.16 14.90
C SER A 205 -3.01 -12.01 15.98
N LEU A 206 -3.46 -11.38 17.08
CA LEU A 206 -4.18 -12.05 18.15
C LEU A 206 -5.50 -12.68 17.67
N LEU A 207 -6.25 -11.98 16.81
CA LEU A 207 -7.47 -12.52 16.21
C LEU A 207 -7.20 -13.77 15.36
N LYS A 208 -6.08 -13.80 14.63
CA LYS A 208 -5.67 -14.97 13.86
C LYS A 208 -5.34 -16.16 14.77
N GLN A 209 -4.56 -15.93 15.82
CA GLN A 209 -4.22 -16.96 16.82
C GLN A 209 -5.48 -17.52 17.51
N LEU A 210 -6.45 -16.66 17.85
CA LEU A 210 -7.69 -17.09 18.50
C LEU A 210 -8.53 -17.99 17.57
N LYS A 211 -8.58 -17.68 16.27
CA LYS A 211 -9.25 -18.54 15.27
C LYS A 211 -8.55 -19.90 15.15
N GLU A 212 -7.22 -19.91 15.11
CA GLU A 212 -6.43 -21.15 15.04
C GLU A 212 -6.63 -22.02 16.28
N GLN A 213 -6.62 -21.43 17.48
CA GLN A 213 -6.92 -22.15 18.72
C GLN A 213 -8.34 -22.71 18.72
N LYS A 214 -9.34 -21.96 18.23
CA LYS A 214 -10.71 -22.46 18.14
C LYS A 214 -10.80 -23.70 17.24
N ILE A 215 -10.18 -23.67 16.07
CA ILE A 215 -10.12 -24.82 15.15
C ILE A 215 -9.43 -26.02 15.83
N GLN A 216 -8.31 -25.80 16.51
CA GLN A 216 -7.63 -26.85 17.26
C GLN A 216 -8.53 -27.47 18.34
N THR A 217 -9.26 -26.65 19.11
CA THR A 217 -10.18 -27.16 20.13
C THR A 217 -11.35 -27.95 19.54
N GLU A 218 -11.87 -27.54 18.39
CA GLU A 218 -12.93 -28.28 17.67
C GLU A 218 -12.39 -29.63 17.16
N ASN A 219 -11.19 -29.66 16.58
CA ASN A 219 -10.53 -30.89 16.15
C ASN A 219 -10.27 -31.85 17.33
N HIS A 220 -9.81 -31.33 18.47
CA HIS A 220 -9.63 -32.12 19.68
C HIS A 220 -10.95 -32.69 20.21
N LYS A 221 -12.07 -31.96 20.14
CA LYS A 221 -13.39 -32.47 20.50
C LYS A 221 -13.83 -33.62 19.58
N VAL A 222 -13.63 -33.48 18.28
CA VAL A 222 -13.93 -34.54 17.30
C VAL A 222 -13.09 -35.79 17.59
N SER A 223 -11.79 -35.62 17.78
CA SER A 223 -10.87 -36.72 18.12
C SER A 223 -11.25 -37.39 19.44
N SER A 224 -11.60 -36.60 20.47
CA SER A 224 -12.05 -37.14 21.76
C SER A 224 -13.35 -37.94 21.63
N ASN A 225 -14.30 -37.48 20.80
CA ASN A 225 -15.54 -38.21 20.54
C ASN A 225 -15.27 -39.52 19.80
N GLN A 226 -14.37 -39.51 18.81
CA GLN A 226 -13.97 -40.73 18.10
C GLN A 226 -13.36 -41.77 19.04
N ILE A 227 -12.45 -41.36 19.93
CA ILE A 227 -11.85 -42.24 20.95
C ILE A 227 -12.94 -42.81 21.87
N MET A 228 -13.95 -42.01 22.23
CA MET A 228 -15.07 -42.47 23.05
C MET A 228 -15.90 -43.54 22.32
N THR A 229 -16.17 -43.36 21.03
CA THR A 229 -16.87 -44.35 20.19
C THR A 229 -16.06 -45.65 20.06
N GLU A 230 -14.76 -45.56 19.77
CA GLU A 230 -13.88 -46.73 19.69
C GLU A 230 -13.83 -47.50 21.02
N LYS A 231 -13.79 -46.79 22.14
CA LYS A 231 -13.83 -47.40 23.49
C LYS A 231 -15.15 -48.14 23.73
N ILE A 232 -16.29 -47.60 23.28
CA ILE A 232 -17.59 -48.26 23.37
C ILE A 232 -17.60 -49.54 22.52
N GLU A 233 -17.10 -49.46 21.28
CA GLU A 233 -17.04 -50.62 20.37
C GLU A 233 -16.18 -51.75 20.94
N ILE A 234 -14.98 -51.44 21.43
CA ILE A 234 -14.09 -52.42 22.10
C ILE A 234 -14.79 -53.04 23.31
N SER A 235 -15.51 -52.25 24.11
CA SER A 235 -16.26 -52.74 25.27
C SER A 235 -17.35 -53.74 24.87
N LEU A 236 -18.10 -53.44 23.79
CA LEU A 236 -19.13 -54.34 23.25
C LEU A 236 -18.51 -55.63 22.70
N LYS A 237 -17.41 -55.55 21.95
CA LYS A 237 -16.69 -56.70 21.42
C LYS A 237 -16.17 -57.61 22.54
N CYS A 238 -15.60 -57.03 23.59
CA CYS A 238 -15.18 -57.76 24.79
C CYS A 238 -16.35 -58.47 25.49
N LYS A 239 -17.53 -57.84 25.58
CA LYS A 239 -18.74 -58.47 26.14
C LYS A 239 -19.21 -59.66 25.29
N SER A 240 -19.23 -59.51 23.97
CA SER A 240 -19.59 -60.58 23.03
C SER A 240 -18.64 -61.77 23.13
N LEU A 241 -17.32 -61.51 23.11
CA LEU A 241 -16.30 -62.56 23.28
C LEU A 241 -16.43 -63.29 24.62
N LYS A 242 -16.68 -62.57 25.73
CA LYS A 242 -16.95 -63.19 27.03
C LYS A 242 -18.17 -64.11 26.98
N GLN A 243 -19.23 -63.73 26.25
CA GLN A 243 -20.43 -64.55 26.10
C GLN A 243 -20.16 -65.79 25.25
N GLN A 244 -19.43 -65.65 24.13
CA GLN A 244 -18.99 -66.78 23.30
C GLN A 244 -18.13 -67.77 24.09
N LEU A 245 -17.17 -67.29 24.89
CA LEU A 245 -16.33 -68.13 25.74
C LEU A 245 -17.16 -68.90 26.78
N LYS A 246 -18.18 -68.29 27.39
CA LYS A 246 -19.10 -69.00 28.30
C LYS A 246 -19.85 -70.13 27.61
N VAL A 247 -20.34 -69.89 26.39
CA VAL A 247 -21.03 -70.91 25.58
C VAL A 247 -20.08 -72.04 25.22
N ASN A 248 -18.88 -71.71 24.73
CA ASN A 248 -17.86 -72.70 24.36
C ASN A 248 -17.39 -73.52 25.56
N HIS A 249 -17.19 -72.89 26.72
CA HIS A 249 -16.87 -73.60 27.96
C HIS A 249 -17.97 -74.58 28.35
N LYS A 250 -19.25 -74.17 28.27
CA LYS A 250 -20.39 -75.05 28.55
C LYS A 250 -20.42 -76.24 27.59
N LYS A 251 -20.23 -76.01 26.28
CA LYS A 251 -20.11 -77.08 25.27
C LYS A 251 -18.97 -78.04 25.60
N ASN A 252 -17.78 -77.54 25.92
CA ASN A 252 -16.63 -78.37 26.29
C ASN A 252 -16.84 -79.20 27.56
N CYS A 253 -17.55 -78.66 28.56
CA CYS A 253 -17.94 -79.43 29.74
C CYS A 253 -18.90 -80.58 29.38
N HIS A 254 -19.89 -80.33 28.51
CA HIS A 254 -20.77 -81.39 28.01
C HIS A 254 -19.98 -82.47 27.25
N TYR A 255 -19.08 -82.08 26.34
CA TYR A 255 -18.23 -83.03 25.61
C TYR A 255 -17.39 -83.91 26.55
N LYS A 256 -16.77 -83.33 27.58
CA LYS A 256 -16.02 -84.10 28.58
C LYS A 256 -16.92 -85.07 29.36
N ALA A 257 -18.12 -84.66 29.75
CA ALA A 257 -19.07 -85.53 30.44
C ALA A 257 -19.54 -86.70 29.57
N TYR A 258 -19.84 -86.46 28.29
CA TYR A 258 -20.17 -87.51 27.32
C TYR A 258 -19.01 -88.47 27.11
N SER A 259 -17.78 -87.97 26.97
CA SER A 259 -16.58 -88.83 26.85
C SER A 259 -16.42 -89.75 28.05
N ILE A 260 -16.59 -89.24 29.28
CA ILE A 260 -16.53 -90.06 30.51
C ILE A 260 -17.63 -91.13 30.52
N LEU A 261 -18.87 -90.76 30.16
CA LEU A 261 -20.00 -91.71 30.07
C LEU A 261 -19.73 -92.82 29.05
N ILE A 262 -19.22 -92.49 27.87
CA ILE A 262 -18.86 -93.47 26.84
C ILE A 262 -17.78 -94.42 27.39
N THR A 263 -16.72 -93.90 28.01
CA THR A 263 -15.66 -94.72 28.61
C THR A 263 -16.21 -95.65 29.69
N LEU A 264 -17.12 -95.17 30.55
CA LEU A 264 -17.78 -95.99 31.56
C LEU A 264 -18.67 -97.08 30.95
N MET A 265 -19.42 -96.77 29.88
CA MET A 265 -20.22 -97.78 29.18
C MET A 265 -19.35 -98.88 28.56
N PHE A 266 -18.21 -98.53 27.96
CA PHE A 266 -17.25 -99.51 27.44
C PHE A 266 -16.67 -100.40 28.56
N LEU A 267 -16.37 -99.80 29.72
CA LEU A 267 -15.84 -100.51 30.89
C LEU A 267 -16.89 -101.47 31.49
N LEU A 268 -18.16 -101.04 31.56
CA LEU A 268 -19.25 -101.89 32.02
C LEU A 268 -19.51 -103.04 31.04
N SER A 269 -19.49 -102.79 29.73
CA SER A 269 -19.66 -103.85 28.72
C SER A 269 -18.55 -104.91 28.80
N THR A 270 -17.30 -104.51 29.09
CA THR A 270 -16.19 -105.46 29.29
C THR A 270 -16.32 -106.28 30.57
N ILE A 271 -16.92 -105.73 31.63
CA ILE A 271 -17.13 -106.46 32.89
C ILE A 271 -18.29 -107.47 32.77
N PHE A 272 -19.39 -107.11 32.10
CA PHE A 272 -20.61 -107.92 32.08
C PHE A 272 -20.70 -108.91 30.90
N ASN A 273 -19.82 -108.83 29.90
CA ASN A 273 -19.76 -109.74 28.76
C ASN A 273 -21.08 -109.88 27.97
N GLU A 274 -21.97 -108.88 28.09
CA GLU A 274 -23.19 -108.78 27.30
C GLU A 274 -22.97 -107.79 26.14
N PRO A 275 -23.43 -108.12 24.92
CA PRO A 275 -23.37 -107.22 23.78
C PRO A 275 -24.31 -106.03 24.01
N VAL A 276 -23.75 -104.89 24.39
CA VAL A 276 -24.52 -103.65 24.55
C VAL A 276 -24.94 -103.19 23.15
N SER A 277 -26.23 -103.36 22.85
CA SER A 277 -26.85 -102.72 21.69
C SER A 277 -26.98 -101.22 21.98
N LEU A 278 -26.29 -100.39 21.19
CA LEU A 278 -26.41 -98.94 21.32
C LEU A 278 -27.88 -98.53 21.14
N PRO A 279 -28.41 -97.64 21.98
CA PRO A 279 -29.72 -97.03 21.74
C PRO A 279 -29.72 -96.37 20.36
N SER A 280 -30.64 -96.77 19.47
CA SER A 280 -30.75 -96.26 18.09
C SER A 280 -30.90 -94.73 18.01
N ASN A 281 -31.31 -94.09 19.11
CA ASN A 281 -31.46 -92.64 19.21
C ASN A 281 -30.15 -91.84 19.43
N LEU A 282 -29.01 -92.50 19.66
CA LEU A 282 -27.69 -91.84 19.78
C LEU A 282 -26.96 -91.70 18.44
N SER A 283 -27.37 -92.45 17.42
CA SER A 283 -26.78 -92.42 16.07
C SER A 283 -26.90 -91.05 15.40
N SER A 284 -28.07 -90.41 15.51
CA SER A 284 -28.36 -89.14 14.82
C SER A 284 -27.71 -87.90 15.46
N SER A 285 -27.37 -87.95 16.75
CA SER A 285 -26.73 -86.82 17.44
C SER A 285 -25.20 -86.82 17.33
N MET A 286 -24.58 -87.96 17.01
CA MET A 286 -23.13 -88.06 16.79
C MET A 286 -22.70 -87.64 15.38
N THR A 287 -23.57 -87.75 14.37
CA THR A 287 -23.24 -87.40 12.98
C THR A 287 -23.04 -85.89 12.79
N TYR A 288 -23.68 -85.05 13.61
CA TYR A 288 -23.56 -83.59 13.54
C TYR A 288 -22.28 -83.03 14.19
N ILE A 289 -21.50 -83.85 14.91
CA ILE A 289 -20.33 -83.41 15.68
C ILE A 289 -19.03 -83.51 14.88
N PHE A 290 -19.01 -84.22 13.74
CA PHE A 290 -17.82 -84.45 12.92
C PHE A 290 -17.81 -83.71 11.56
N GLN A 291 -18.70 -82.74 11.34
CA GLN A 291 -18.79 -81.98 10.08
C GLN A 291 -18.48 -80.47 10.18
N GLU A 292 -18.00 -79.95 11.31
CA GLU A 292 -17.40 -78.61 11.44
C GLU A 292 -15.94 -78.71 11.92
#